data_AF-A0A8F9RMV7-F1
#
_entry.id   AF-A0A8F9RMV7-F1
#
_cell.length_a   1.000
_cell.length_b   1.000
_cell.length_c   1.000
_cell.angle_alpha   90.00
_cell.angle_beta   90.00
_cell.angle_gamma   90.00
#
_symmetry.space_group_name_H-M   'P 1'
#
loop_
_entity.id
_entity.type
_entity.pdbx_description
1 polymer ?
#
loop_
_entity_poly.entity_id
_entity_poly.type
_entity_poly.pdbx_seq_one_letter_code
_entity_poly.pdbx_strand_id
1 'polypeptide(L)'
;MKSEIKYIELKTGYSDNGPAWIGIVSFSKTGRTLYFDGKAFQSLNGNGISGNYYEIESGDEYWISGVKKNQNDRHLSGGGKINIEKRVLSEYLQIINQTNLKEKDYDIIEVEEEIPTARINDIENQKHESESGIDINKRFLKPTEMTNDELKYFIDYYKDHSINGTYLKGRKNSRNTMNELIAEKENRKKKP
;
A
#
# COMPACT_ATOMS: atom_id res chain seq x y z
N MET A 1 -10.88 -16.69 -5.52
CA MET A 1 -9.70 -15.85 -5.24
C MET A 1 -8.49 -16.73 -5.36
N LYS A 2 -7.35 -16.21 -5.85
CA LYS A 2 -6.11 -16.99 -5.89
C LYS A 2 -5.50 -16.98 -4.48
N SER A 3 -4.89 -18.09 -4.07
CA SER A 3 -4.15 -18.17 -2.82
C SER A 3 -2.75 -18.73 -3.04
N GLU A 4 -1.78 -18.29 -2.24
CA GLU A 4 -0.37 -18.71 -2.32
C GLU A 4 0.26 -18.74 -0.93
N ILE A 5 1.22 -19.64 -0.71
CA ILE A 5 2.05 -19.59 0.51
C ILE A 5 3.11 -18.50 0.34
N LYS A 6 3.18 -17.57 1.30
CA LYS A 6 4.15 -16.47 1.32
C LYS A 6 4.93 -16.43 2.61
N TYR A 7 6.13 -15.88 2.50
CA TYR A 7 6.87 -15.33 3.62
C TYR A 7 6.48 -13.86 3.79
N ILE A 8 6.23 -13.44 5.03
CA ILE A 8 5.76 -12.10 5.41
C ILE A 8 6.59 -11.65 6.61
N GLU A 9 7.25 -10.50 6.55
CA GLU A 9 8.05 -9.95 7.65
C GLU A 9 7.72 -8.48 7.87
N LEU A 10 7.42 -8.10 9.12
CA LEU A 10 7.24 -6.70 9.48
C LEU A 10 8.61 -5.99 9.46
N LYS A 11 8.73 -4.91 8.70
CA LYS A 11 9.96 -4.13 8.57
C LYS A 11 9.93 -2.84 9.39
N THR A 12 8.78 -2.16 9.48
CA THR A 12 8.65 -0.93 10.26
C THR A 12 9.06 -1.16 11.72
N GLY A 13 10.00 -0.35 12.21
CA GLY A 13 10.46 -0.41 13.60
C GLY A 13 11.47 -1.53 13.90
N TYR A 14 11.90 -2.30 12.88
CA TYR A 14 12.85 -3.41 13.04
C TYR A 14 14.06 -3.28 12.11
N SER A 15 15.16 -3.90 12.52
CA SER A 15 16.41 -3.94 11.75
C SER A 15 16.69 -5.38 11.31
N ASP A 16 15.83 -5.89 10.41
CA ASP A 16 15.85 -7.27 9.87
C ASP A 16 15.47 -8.40 10.86
N ASN A 17 15.02 -8.04 12.06
CA ASN A 17 14.63 -8.97 13.12
C ASN A 17 13.14 -8.84 13.48
N GLY A 18 12.32 -8.36 12.54
CA GLY A 18 10.89 -8.20 12.76
C GLY A 18 10.17 -9.54 12.92
N PRO A 19 8.99 -9.53 13.57
CA PRO A 19 8.06 -10.65 13.51
C PRO A 19 7.85 -11.09 12.06
N ALA A 20 7.92 -12.40 11.83
CA ALA A 20 7.77 -12.97 10.51
C ALA A 20 6.86 -14.19 10.52
N TRP A 21 6.24 -14.44 9.38
CA TRP A 21 5.25 -15.46 9.16
C TRP A 21 5.48 -16.21 7.86
N ILE A 22 5.08 -17.47 7.86
CA ILE A 22 4.82 -18.25 6.66
C ILE A 22 3.35 -18.65 6.70
N GLY A 23 2.57 -18.18 5.74
CA GLY A 23 1.13 -18.38 5.73
C GLY A 23 0.52 -18.35 4.35
N ILE A 24 -0.72 -18.81 4.25
CA ILE A 24 -1.48 -18.76 3.00
C ILE A 24 -2.13 -17.39 2.87
N VAL A 25 -1.75 -16.69 1.81
CA VAL A 25 -2.32 -15.38 1.50
C VAL A 25 -3.44 -15.54 0.48
N SER A 26 -4.44 -14.69 0.55
CA SER A 26 -5.49 -14.61 -0.46
C SER A 26 -5.38 -13.31 -1.23
N PHE A 27 -5.53 -13.37 -2.55
CA PHE A 27 -5.52 -12.18 -3.40
C PHE A 27 -6.94 -11.71 -3.70
N SER A 28 -7.12 -10.39 -3.69
CA SER A 28 -8.28 -9.72 -4.30
C SER A 28 -8.46 -10.17 -5.77
N LYS A 29 -9.67 -9.98 -6.32
CA LYS A 29 -9.98 -10.36 -7.71
C LYS A 29 -9.03 -9.71 -8.74
N THR A 30 -8.57 -8.49 -8.46
CA THR A 30 -7.62 -7.75 -9.32
C THR A 30 -6.17 -8.12 -9.06
N GLY A 31 -5.87 -8.87 -8.00
CA GLY A 31 -4.51 -9.18 -7.54
C GLY A 31 -3.78 -8.01 -6.87
N ARG A 32 -4.42 -6.86 -6.69
CA ARG A 32 -3.78 -5.64 -6.15
C ARG A 32 -3.62 -5.68 -4.63
N THR A 33 -4.63 -6.22 -3.94
CA THR A 33 -4.63 -6.39 -2.49
C THR A 33 -4.38 -7.86 -2.14
N LEU A 34 -3.50 -8.07 -1.16
CA LEU A 34 -3.17 -9.35 -0.54
C LEU A 34 -3.75 -9.37 0.87
N TYR A 35 -4.31 -10.49 1.31
CA TYR A 35 -4.90 -10.65 2.65
C TYR A 35 -4.23 -11.78 3.42
N PHE A 36 -3.90 -11.53 4.67
CA PHE A 36 -3.34 -12.50 5.60
C PHE A 36 -3.62 -12.06 7.05
N ASP A 37 -4.06 -12.99 7.90
CA ASP A 37 -4.25 -12.77 9.34
C ASP A 37 -5.07 -11.50 9.68
N GLY A 38 -6.25 -11.40 9.08
CA GLY A 38 -7.14 -10.25 9.26
C GLY A 38 -6.61 -8.91 8.75
N LYS A 39 -5.49 -8.90 8.01
CA LYS A 39 -4.83 -7.69 7.48
C LYS A 39 -4.89 -7.66 5.96
N ALA A 40 -4.75 -6.46 5.40
CA ALA A 40 -4.68 -6.25 3.97
C ALA A 40 -3.43 -5.46 3.60
N PHE A 41 -2.80 -5.88 2.51
CA PHE A 41 -1.51 -5.36 2.07
C PHE A 41 -1.58 -4.95 0.61
N GLN A 42 -0.87 -3.88 0.27
CA GLN A 42 -0.67 -3.44 -1.10
C GLN A 42 0.80 -3.23 -1.41
N SER A 43 1.18 -3.50 -2.66
CA SER A 43 2.54 -3.30 -3.15
C SER A 43 2.93 -1.82 -3.07
N LEU A 44 4.10 -1.54 -2.50
CA LEU A 44 4.71 -0.21 -2.51
C LEU A 44 5.26 0.18 -3.89
N ASN A 45 5.27 -0.76 -4.85
CA ASN A 45 5.74 -0.56 -6.22
C ASN A 45 7.15 0.07 -6.29
N GLY A 46 8.04 -0.34 -5.37
CA GLY A 46 9.41 0.14 -5.29
C GLY A 46 9.59 1.47 -4.53
N ASN A 47 8.54 2.01 -3.91
CA ASN A 47 8.61 3.24 -3.11
C ASN A 47 8.82 2.99 -1.60
N GLY A 48 8.99 1.74 -1.19
CA GLY A 48 9.21 1.39 0.22
C GLY A 48 10.62 1.74 0.69
N ILE A 49 10.75 2.02 1.98
CA ILE A 49 12.03 2.29 2.65
C ILE A 49 12.76 0.98 2.95
N SER A 50 12.03 0.01 3.46
CA SER A 50 12.53 -1.24 4.03
C SER A 50 11.71 -2.47 3.62
N GLY A 51 10.44 -2.26 3.27
CA GLY A 51 9.53 -3.29 2.76
C GLY A 51 9.19 -3.10 1.28
N ASN A 52 8.44 -4.07 0.74
CA ASN A 52 7.89 -4.03 -0.62
C ASN A 52 6.35 -3.98 -0.63
N TYR A 53 5.71 -4.17 0.51
CA TYR A 53 4.28 -3.95 0.73
C TYR A 53 4.07 -3.04 1.94
N TYR A 54 2.91 -2.40 2.02
CA TYR A 54 2.43 -1.76 3.24
C TYR A 54 1.10 -2.39 3.65
N GLU A 55 0.85 -2.44 4.96
CA GLU A 55 -0.44 -2.80 5.53
C GLU A 55 -1.37 -1.57 5.49
N ILE A 56 -2.59 -1.74 4.97
CA ILE A 56 -3.48 -0.63 4.60
C ILE A 56 -3.88 0.22 5.81
N GLU A 57 -4.07 -0.38 6.98
CA GLU A 57 -4.63 0.31 8.14
C GLU A 57 -3.58 1.07 8.96
N SER A 58 -2.42 0.45 9.19
CA SER A 58 -1.31 1.00 9.96
C SER A 58 -0.33 1.81 9.13
N GLY A 59 -0.22 1.52 7.83
CA GLY A 59 0.84 2.04 6.97
C GLY A 59 2.19 1.37 7.20
N ASP A 60 2.29 0.35 8.05
CA ASP A 60 3.53 -0.36 8.31
C ASP A 60 4.03 -1.08 7.06
N GLU A 61 5.34 -1.02 6.82
CA GLU A 61 6.00 -1.69 5.72
C GLU A 61 6.31 -3.14 6.08
N TYR A 62 6.04 -4.01 5.12
CA TYR A 62 6.29 -5.44 5.19
C TYR A 62 7.15 -5.90 4.01
N TRP A 63 8.00 -6.88 4.26
CA TRP A 63 8.62 -7.67 3.21
C TRP A 63 7.78 -8.92 2.96
N ILE A 64 7.17 -9.01 1.78
CA ILE A 64 6.36 -10.15 1.35
C ILE A 64 6.96 -10.78 0.10
N SER A 65 7.29 -12.07 0.17
CA SER A 65 7.87 -12.83 -0.92
C SER A 65 7.35 -14.26 -0.98
N GLY A 66 7.68 -15.00 -2.04
CA GLY A 66 7.54 -16.46 -2.01
C GLY A 66 8.45 -17.07 -0.95
N VAL A 67 8.04 -18.23 -0.43
CA VAL A 67 8.88 -19.03 0.47
C VAL A 67 10.05 -19.68 -0.27
N LYS A 68 11.19 -19.80 0.40
CA LYS A 68 12.40 -20.42 -0.16
C LYS A 68 12.53 -21.87 0.29
N LYS A 69 12.90 -22.75 -0.65
CA LYS A 69 13.15 -24.17 -0.36
C LYS A 69 14.28 -24.43 0.62
N ASN A 70 15.25 -23.52 0.68
CA ASN A 70 16.42 -23.62 1.55
C ASN A 70 16.19 -23.06 2.97
N GLN A 71 14.96 -22.62 3.30
CA GLN A 71 14.59 -22.08 4.62
C GLN A 71 15.31 -20.79 5.02
N ASN A 72 16.07 -20.15 4.12
CA ASN A 72 16.76 -18.88 4.38
C ASN A 72 15.88 -17.69 3.97
N ASP A 73 14.61 -17.70 4.39
CA ASP A 73 13.62 -16.69 4.03
C ASP A 73 14.01 -15.30 4.54
N ARG A 74 14.43 -15.22 5.81
CA ARG A 74 14.96 -14.02 6.46
C ARG A 74 16.19 -13.43 5.76
N HIS A 75 16.40 -12.14 6.01
CA HIS A 75 17.64 -11.46 5.64
C HIS A 75 18.87 -12.08 6.33
N LEU A 76 20.07 -11.92 5.76
CA LEU A 76 21.30 -12.57 6.25
C LEU A 76 21.64 -12.19 7.69
N SER A 77 21.39 -10.93 8.07
CA SER A 77 21.55 -10.41 9.43
C SER A 77 20.28 -10.52 10.28
N GLY A 78 19.22 -11.12 9.73
CA GLY A 78 17.95 -11.25 10.41
C GLY A 78 17.94 -12.40 11.42
N GLY A 79 17.06 -12.30 12.41
CA GLY A 79 16.95 -13.28 13.49
C GLY A 79 15.52 -13.44 13.99
N GLY A 80 15.35 -14.36 14.94
CA GLY A 80 14.05 -14.69 15.52
C GLY A 80 13.32 -15.81 14.81
N LYS A 81 12.42 -16.46 15.54
CA LYS A 81 11.58 -17.53 14.99
C LYS A 81 10.63 -16.99 13.91
N ILE A 82 10.21 -17.90 13.03
CA ILE A 82 9.20 -17.64 12.02
C ILE A 82 7.91 -18.35 12.44
N ASN A 83 6.82 -17.60 12.52
CA ASN A 83 5.52 -18.16 12.84
C ASN A 83 4.96 -18.86 11.59
N ILE A 84 4.75 -20.16 11.64
CA ILE A 84 4.09 -20.88 10.56
C ILE A 84 2.61 -21.04 10.87
N GLU A 85 1.78 -20.67 9.90
CA GLU A 85 0.35 -20.91 9.98
C GLU A 85 0.08 -22.42 9.95
N LYS A 86 -0.70 -22.90 10.92
CA LYS A 86 -1.02 -24.32 11.10
C LYS A 86 -1.57 -24.99 9.84
N ARG A 87 -2.40 -24.30 9.05
CA ARG A 87 -3.02 -24.84 7.82
C ARG A 87 -2.00 -25.13 6.71
N VAL A 88 -0.91 -24.35 6.62
CA VAL A 88 0.08 -24.50 5.55
C VAL A 88 1.23 -25.41 5.92
N LEU A 89 1.29 -25.90 7.16
CA LEU A 89 2.41 -26.69 7.68
C LEU A 89 2.76 -27.88 6.76
N SER A 90 1.78 -28.68 6.38
CA SER A 90 2.01 -29.86 5.53
C SER A 90 2.54 -29.48 4.15
N GLU A 91 2.00 -28.43 3.54
CA GLU A 91 2.41 -27.99 2.21
C GLU A 91 3.80 -27.33 2.25
N TYR A 92 4.08 -26.54 3.28
CA TYR A 92 5.40 -25.94 3.48
C TYR A 92 6.49 -27.00 3.68
N LEU A 93 6.23 -28.05 4.47
CA LEU A 93 7.14 -29.18 4.65
C LEU A 93 7.49 -29.86 3.31
N GLN A 94 6.51 -30.00 2.42
CA GLN A 94 6.74 -30.50 1.05
C GLN A 94 7.61 -29.54 0.23
N ILE A 95 7.38 -28.23 0.32
CA ILE A 95 8.16 -27.20 -0.40
C ILE A 95 9.64 -27.26 -0.01
N ILE A 96 9.94 -27.41 1.27
CA ILE A 96 11.32 -27.47 1.80
C ILE A 96 11.91 -28.88 1.77
N ASN A 97 11.14 -29.87 1.32
CA ASN A 97 11.51 -31.29 1.30
C ASN A 97 12.01 -31.78 2.68
N GLN A 98 11.22 -31.53 3.72
CA GLN A 98 11.49 -31.98 5.09
C GLN A 98 10.29 -32.73 5.66
N THR A 99 10.53 -33.60 6.63
CA THR A 99 9.46 -34.30 7.36
C THR A 99 8.99 -33.54 8.58
N ASN A 100 9.86 -32.73 9.19
CA ASN A 100 9.58 -31.99 10.42
C ASN A 100 10.21 -30.58 10.36
N LEU A 101 9.63 -29.65 11.13
CA LEU A 101 10.21 -28.33 11.34
C LEU A 101 11.32 -28.36 12.39
N LYS A 102 12.26 -27.43 12.27
CA LYS A 102 13.26 -27.17 13.31
C LYS A 102 12.59 -26.33 14.40
N GLU A 103 12.18 -26.95 15.50
CA GLU A 103 11.45 -26.28 16.61
C GLU A 103 12.13 -25.01 17.14
N LYS A 104 13.47 -24.93 17.02
CA LYS A 104 14.23 -23.73 17.39
C LYS A 104 13.98 -22.51 16.48
N ASP A 105 13.57 -22.73 15.23
CA ASP A 105 13.46 -21.70 14.19
C ASP A 105 11.99 -21.33 13.90
N TYR A 106 11.02 -22.14 14.33
CA TYR A 106 9.61 -21.97 14.00
C TYR A 106 8.70 -22.11 15.22
N ASP A 107 7.60 -21.36 15.20
CA ASP A 107 6.45 -21.55 16.09
C ASP A 107 5.20 -21.79 15.23
N ILE A 108 4.34 -22.73 15.60
CA ILE A 108 3.09 -23.01 14.88
C ILE A 108 1.99 -22.15 15.49
N ILE A 109 1.30 -21.37 14.66
CA ILE A 109 0.24 -20.46 15.10
C ILE A 109 -1.07 -20.69 14.34
N GLU A 110 -2.17 -20.25 14.95
CA GLU A 110 -3.44 -20.02 14.27
C GLU A 110 -3.51 -18.53 13.89
N VAL A 111 -4.18 -18.23 12.77
CA VAL A 111 -4.30 -16.88 12.21
C VAL A 111 -5.76 -16.58 11.96
N GLU A 112 -6.11 -15.30 11.87
CA GLU A 112 -7.45 -14.90 11.47
C GLU A 112 -7.71 -15.23 9.99
N GLU A 113 -8.65 -16.15 9.74
CA GLU A 113 -8.98 -16.63 8.40
C GLU A 113 -9.99 -15.75 7.66
N GLU A 114 -10.75 -14.93 8.39
CA GLU A 114 -11.75 -14.04 7.80
C GLU A 114 -11.06 -12.94 7.00
N ILE A 115 -11.43 -12.83 5.71
CA ILE A 115 -10.88 -11.80 4.84
C ILE A 115 -11.65 -10.48 5.09
N PRO A 116 -11.00 -9.40 5.55
CA PRO A 116 -11.66 -8.17 6.02
C PRO A 116 -12.14 -7.26 4.87
N THR A 117 -12.73 -7.82 3.81
CA THR A 117 -13.01 -7.09 2.56
C THR A 117 -13.90 -5.86 2.78
N ALA A 118 -14.95 -5.97 3.60
CA ALA A 118 -15.85 -4.85 3.88
C ALA A 118 -15.11 -3.70 4.59
N ARG A 119 -14.41 -4.02 5.68
CA ARG A 119 -13.61 -3.06 6.46
C ARG A 119 -12.55 -2.36 5.61
N ILE A 120 -11.83 -3.11 4.78
CA ILE A 120 -10.79 -2.54 3.91
C ILE A 120 -11.38 -1.66 2.81
N ASN A 121 -12.50 -2.06 2.20
CA ASN A 121 -13.19 -1.21 1.23
C ASN A 121 -13.66 0.10 1.87
N ASP A 122 -14.14 0.08 3.10
CA ASP A 122 -14.56 1.30 3.78
C ASP A 122 -13.38 2.25 3.98
N ILE A 123 -12.21 1.74 4.41
CA ILE A 123 -10.99 2.53 4.57
C ILE A 123 -10.51 3.11 3.25
N GLU A 124 -10.43 2.31 2.19
CA GLU A 124 -9.97 2.78 0.87
C GLU A 124 -10.93 3.80 0.24
N ASN A 125 -12.22 3.75 0.57
CA ASN A 125 -13.23 4.70 0.10
C ASN A 125 -13.51 5.84 1.08
N GLN A 126 -12.80 5.92 2.22
CA GLN A 126 -12.89 7.08 3.09
C GLN A 126 -12.47 8.31 2.30
N LYS A 127 -13.39 9.28 2.21
CA LYS A 127 -13.07 10.56 1.59
C LYS A 127 -11.99 11.21 2.43
N HIS A 128 -10.84 11.46 1.79
CA HIS A 128 -9.87 12.38 2.35
C HIS A 128 -10.52 13.77 2.32
N GLU A 129 -11.10 14.19 3.44
CA GLU A 129 -11.49 15.59 3.61
C GLU A 129 -10.19 16.39 3.63
N SER A 130 -9.98 17.19 2.58
CA SER A 130 -8.92 18.18 2.61
C SER A 130 -9.25 19.15 3.75
N GLU A 131 -8.25 19.63 4.49
CA GLU A 131 -8.46 20.62 5.57
C GLU A 131 -9.21 21.88 5.08
N SER A 132 -9.23 22.12 3.77
CA SER A 132 -9.95 23.22 3.13
C SER A 132 -11.46 22.97 2.94
N GLY A 133 -11.96 21.76 3.18
CA GLY A 133 -13.36 21.38 2.91
C GLY A 133 -13.71 21.31 1.42
N ILE A 134 -12.72 21.38 0.52
CA ILE A 134 -12.92 21.34 -0.93
C ILE A 134 -12.81 19.90 -1.42
N ASP A 135 -13.86 19.43 -2.10
CA ASP A 135 -13.87 18.12 -2.75
C ASP A 135 -12.82 18.07 -3.85
N ILE A 136 -11.78 17.25 -3.63
CA ILE A 136 -10.65 17.08 -4.55
C ILE A 136 -11.07 16.59 -5.94
N ASN A 137 -12.23 15.94 -6.08
CA ASN A 137 -12.74 15.49 -7.37
C ASN A 137 -13.15 16.65 -8.28
N LYS A 138 -13.36 17.84 -7.72
CA LYS A 138 -13.62 19.05 -8.52
C LYS A 138 -12.42 19.45 -9.39
N ARG A 139 -11.22 18.91 -9.18
CA ARG A 139 -10.06 19.13 -10.07
C ARG A 139 -10.29 18.74 -11.54
N PHE A 140 -11.31 17.91 -11.79
CA PHE A 140 -11.70 17.49 -13.14
C PHE A 140 -12.74 18.40 -13.81
N LEU A 141 -13.29 19.38 -13.08
CA LEU A 141 -14.19 20.38 -13.66
C LEU A 141 -13.42 21.33 -14.57
N LYS A 142 -14.14 21.97 -15.49
CA LYS A 142 -13.57 23.08 -16.26
C LYS A 142 -13.35 24.28 -15.33
N PRO A 143 -12.33 25.13 -15.57
CA PRO A 143 -12.10 26.32 -14.76
C PRO A 143 -13.36 27.21 -14.60
N THR A 144 -14.19 27.29 -15.65
CA THR A 144 -15.44 28.06 -15.66
C THR A 144 -16.53 27.51 -14.74
N GLU A 145 -16.46 26.24 -14.36
CA GLU A 145 -17.44 25.55 -13.51
C GLU A 145 -17.06 25.62 -12.02
N MET A 146 -15.88 26.17 -11.69
CA MET A 146 -15.37 26.26 -10.32
C MET A 146 -15.76 27.58 -9.64
N THR A 147 -15.89 27.57 -8.32
CA THR A 147 -15.96 28.81 -7.51
C THR A 147 -14.58 29.49 -7.43
N ASN A 148 -14.53 30.73 -6.94
CA ASN A 148 -13.26 31.44 -6.79
C ASN A 148 -12.33 30.79 -5.74
N ASP A 149 -12.92 30.23 -4.68
CA ASP A 149 -12.17 29.52 -3.64
C ASP A 149 -11.63 28.19 -4.15
N GLU A 150 -12.42 27.47 -4.95
CA GLU A 150 -11.97 26.26 -5.65
C GLU A 150 -10.84 26.56 -6.62
N LEU A 151 -10.95 27.63 -7.42
CA LEU A 151 -9.86 28.05 -8.32
C LEU A 151 -8.58 28.32 -7.53
N LYS A 152 -8.66 29.05 -6.41
CA LYS A 152 -7.50 29.36 -5.57
C LYS A 152 -6.88 28.06 -5.02
N TYR A 153 -7.69 27.18 -4.46
CA TYR A 153 -7.25 25.91 -3.92
C TYR A 153 -6.57 25.04 -4.99
N PHE A 154 -7.18 24.89 -6.17
CA PHE A 154 -6.61 24.04 -7.22
C PHE A 154 -5.37 24.65 -7.87
N ILE A 155 -5.23 25.99 -7.90
CA ILE A 155 -3.97 26.62 -8.31
C ILE A 155 -2.83 26.22 -7.37
N ASP A 156 -3.04 26.31 -6.06
CA ASP A 156 -2.02 25.92 -5.08
C ASP A 156 -1.74 24.41 -5.12
N TYR A 157 -2.79 23.59 -5.25
CA TYR A 157 -2.68 22.14 -5.46
C TYR A 157 -1.81 21.81 -6.68
N TYR A 158 -2.11 22.36 -7.85
CA TYR A 158 -1.34 22.06 -9.07
C TYR A 158 0.05 22.69 -9.06
N LYS A 159 0.25 23.79 -8.32
CA LYS A 159 1.58 24.37 -8.09
C LYS A 159 2.48 23.37 -7.36
N ASP A 160 2.00 22.80 -6.25
CA ASP A 160 2.73 21.76 -5.51
C ASP A 160 3.06 20.55 -6.41
N HIS A 161 2.05 20.00 -7.09
CA HIS A 161 2.22 18.85 -7.98
C HIS A 161 3.16 19.14 -9.17
N SER A 162 3.25 20.40 -9.62
CA SER A 162 4.19 20.81 -10.67
C SER A 162 5.65 20.80 -10.23
N ILE A 163 5.89 20.95 -8.93
CA ILE A 163 7.22 20.97 -8.31
C ILE A 163 7.58 19.54 -7.88
N ASN A 164 6.70 18.92 -7.11
CA ASN A 164 6.94 17.67 -6.39
C ASN A 164 6.50 16.40 -7.14
N GLY A 165 5.85 16.53 -8.30
CA GLY A 165 5.42 15.36 -9.07
C GLY A 165 6.57 14.46 -9.53
N THR A 166 6.40 13.14 -9.35
CA THR A 166 7.42 12.13 -9.64
C THR A 166 7.94 12.18 -11.09
N TYR A 167 7.03 12.32 -12.06
CA TYR A 167 7.37 12.24 -13.49
C TYR A 167 7.34 13.62 -14.16
N LEU A 168 8.29 13.87 -15.06
CA LEU A 168 8.36 15.13 -15.82
C LEU A 168 7.07 15.41 -16.61
N LYS A 169 6.47 14.38 -17.22
CA LYS A 169 5.20 14.50 -17.95
C LYS A 169 4.06 14.97 -17.03
N GLY A 170 3.96 14.38 -15.83
CA GLY A 170 2.95 14.77 -14.84
C GLY A 170 3.15 16.19 -14.31
N ARG A 171 4.40 16.57 -14.04
CA ARG A 171 4.75 17.95 -13.65
C ARG A 171 4.40 18.95 -14.74
N LYS A 172 4.69 18.65 -16.01
CA LYS A 172 4.34 19.51 -17.15
C LYS A 172 2.82 19.66 -17.30
N ASN A 173 2.08 18.56 -17.17
CA ASN A 173 0.62 18.59 -17.19
C ASN A 173 0.07 19.49 -16.07
N SER A 174 0.57 19.33 -14.84
CA SER A 174 0.17 20.14 -13.69
C SER A 174 0.43 21.64 -13.91
N ARG A 175 1.59 22.01 -14.51
CA ARG A 175 1.86 23.42 -14.88
C ARG A 175 0.84 23.97 -15.87
N ASN A 176 0.49 23.19 -16.90
CA ASN A 176 -0.46 23.62 -17.91
C ASN A 176 -1.84 23.84 -17.30
N THR A 177 -2.34 22.87 -16.53
CA THR A 177 -3.64 22.99 -15.83
C THR A 177 -3.64 24.16 -14.85
N MET A 178 -2.57 24.37 -14.08
CA MET A 178 -2.44 25.52 -13.19
C MET A 178 -2.57 26.85 -13.97
N ASN A 179 -1.91 26.96 -15.12
CA ASN A 179 -1.96 28.17 -15.94
C ASN A 179 -3.37 28.44 -16.50
N GLU A 180 -4.13 27.40 -16.87
CA GLU A 180 -5.53 27.53 -17.29
C GLU A 180 -6.42 28.07 -16.16
N LEU A 181 -6.24 27.57 -14.94
CA LEU A 181 -6.97 28.04 -13.76
C LEU A 181 -6.60 29.49 -13.41
N ILE A 182 -5.32 29.86 -13.49
CA ILE A 182 -4.87 31.26 -13.31
C ILE A 182 -5.50 32.16 -14.37
N ALA A 183 -5.51 31.75 -15.64
CA ALA A 183 -6.10 32.52 -16.72
C ALA A 183 -7.61 32.77 -16.49
N GLU A 184 -8.36 31.76 -16.06
CA GLU A 184 -9.78 31.92 -15.71
C GLU A 184 -9.96 32.87 -14.52
N LYS A 185 -9.15 32.73 -13.47
CA LYS A 185 -9.19 33.63 -12.30
C LYS A 185 -8.94 35.08 -12.70
N GLU A 186 -7.98 35.35 -13.58
CA GLU A 186 -7.72 36.69 -14.10
C GLU A 186 -8.83 37.19 -15.04
N ASN A 187 -9.44 36.31 -15.84
CA ASN A 187 -10.59 36.66 -16.68
C ASN A 187 -11.80 37.10 -15.85
N ARG A 188 -12.04 36.47 -14.70
CA ARG A 188 -13.12 36.86 -13.78
C ARG A 188 -12.91 38.26 -13.20
N LYS A 189 -11.67 38.66 -12.91
CA LYS A 189 -11.35 40.02 -12.44
C LYS A 189 -11.60 41.10 -13.50
N LYS A 190 -11.61 40.72 -14.79
CA LYS A 190 -11.84 41.62 -15.93
C LYS A 190 -13.31 41.75 -16.33
N LYS A 191 -14.18 40.87 -15.82
CA LYS A 191 -15.62 40.98 -16.03
C LYS A 191 -16.18 41.98 -14.99
N PRO A 192 -16.84 43.07 -15.43
CA PRO A 192 -17.41 44.07 -14.54
C PRO A 192 -18.53 43.52 -13.67
#